data_AF-A0A523RH39-F1
#
_entry.id   AF-A0A523RH39-F1
#
_cell.length_a   1.000
_cell.length_b   1.000
_cell.length_c   1.000
_cell.angle_alpha   90.00
_cell.angle_beta   90.00
_cell.angle_gamma   90.00
#
_symmetry.space_group_name_H-M   'P 1'
#
loop_
_entity.id
_entity.type
_entity.pdbx_description
1 polymer ?
#
loop_
_entity_poly.entity_id
_entity_poly.type
_entity_poly.pdbx_seq_one_letter_code
_entity_poly.pdbx_strand_id
1 'polypeptide(L)'
;MVKGKNRDDMIRIVESENSTIVIVYHPPSRILYCSISDADDDIDKLINVIHKISTRFYKKHQSDLALFRTTSEKSRFQTIKTDIENICQGGRVAEVFPRLLVGEKVLPKIVSMGMIDDEDLQVALKCTGKTSPLKISRELAKSRNDVNSILKKLEQLDIVNF
;
A
#
# COMPACT_ATOMS: atom_id res chain seq x y z
N MET A 1 11.21 17.22 13.36
CA MET A 1 9.95 17.96 13.16
C MET A 1 9.07 17.21 12.16
N VAL A 2 8.13 16.39 12.62
CA VAL A 2 7.18 15.70 11.73
C VAL A 2 5.95 16.61 11.59
N LYS A 3 5.87 17.35 10.48
CA LYS A 3 4.69 18.13 10.12
C LYS A 3 3.56 17.17 9.72
N GLY A 4 2.42 17.28 10.41
CA GLY A 4 1.12 17.04 9.78
C GLY A 4 0.45 15.66 9.92
N LYS A 5 0.56 14.97 11.07
CA LYS A 5 -0.52 14.03 11.43
C LYS A 5 -1.73 14.86 11.86
N ASN A 6 -2.67 15.11 10.95
CA ASN A 6 -4.00 15.61 11.32
C ASN A 6 -4.64 14.56 12.21
N ARG A 7 -4.73 14.85 13.52
CA ARG A 7 -5.21 13.90 14.55
C ARG A 7 -6.73 13.68 14.53
N ASP A 8 -7.45 14.31 13.61
CA ASP A 8 -8.91 14.31 13.58
C ASP A 8 -9.52 13.33 12.55
N ASP A 9 -8.73 12.86 11.57
CA ASP A 9 -9.25 11.92 10.57
C ASP A 9 -9.58 10.57 11.21
N MET A 10 -10.79 10.07 10.98
CA MET A 10 -11.21 8.77 11.51
C MET A 10 -10.92 7.71 10.45
N ILE A 11 -10.03 6.78 10.78
CA ILE A 11 -9.57 5.74 9.86
C ILE A 11 -10.15 4.39 10.29
N ARG A 12 -10.70 3.64 9.32
CA ARG A 12 -11.10 2.25 9.48
C ARG A 12 -10.42 1.42 8.40
N ILE A 13 -9.76 0.34 8.82
CA ILE A 13 -9.15 -0.65 7.93
C ILE A 13 -9.96 -1.92 8.04
N VAL A 14 -10.34 -2.50 6.90
CA VAL A 14 -11.01 -3.79 6.80
C VAL A 14 -10.18 -4.67 5.90
N GLU A 15 -9.65 -5.75 6.46
CA GLU A 15 -8.81 -6.70 5.73
C GLU A 15 -9.62 -7.93 5.34
N SER A 16 -9.43 -8.40 4.12
CA SER A 16 -9.91 -9.67 3.60
C SER A 16 -8.71 -10.48 3.10
N GLU A 17 -8.94 -11.73 2.70
CA GLU A 17 -7.89 -12.60 2.16
C GLU A 17 -7.22 -12.01 0.90
N ASN A 18 -8.01 -11.33 0.07
CA ASN A 18 -7.57 -10.86 -1.24
C ASN A 18 -7.60 -9.34 -1.41
N SER A 19 -8.03 -8.59 -0.40
CA SER A 19 -8.14 -7.14 -0.51
C SER A 19 -8.06 -6.44 0.84
N THR A 20 -7.57 -5.22 0.83
CA THR A 20 -7.64 -4.31 1.98
C THR A 20 -8.51 -3.12 1.62
N ILE A 21 -9.45 -2.78 2.50
CA ILE A 21 -10.31 -1.61 2.37
C ILE A 21 -9.89 -0.59 3.42
N VAL A 22 -9.47 0.59 2.97
CA VAL A 22 -9.12 1.72 3.83
C VAL A 22 -10.17 2.80 3.68
N ILE A 23 -10.87 3.10 4.77
CA ILE A 23 -11.90 4.13 4.85
C ILE A 23 -11.38 5.26 5.73
N VAL A 24 -11.33 6.47 5.19
CA VAL A 24 -10.92 7.68 5.92
C VAL A 24 -12.07 8.68 5.87
N TYR A 25 -12.61 9.01 7.04
CA TYR A 25 -13.48 10.16 7.19
C TYR A 25 -12.63 11.40 7.45
N HIS A 26 -12.72 12.38 6.55
CA HIS A 26 -12.05 13.67 6.69
C HIS A 26 -13.04 14.70 7.27
N PRO A 27 -12.95 15.04 8.57
CA PRO A 27 -13.95 15.87 9.24
C PRO A 27 -14.14 17.27 8.65
N PRO A 28 -13.08 18.01 8.22
CA PRO A 28 -13.25 19.36 7.67
C PRO A 28 -14.16 19.38 6.44
N SER A 29 -14.03 18.39 5.55
CA SER A 29 -14.89 18.28 4.37
C SER A 29 -16.21 17.55 4.65
N ARG A 30 -16.28 16.74 5.73
CA ARG A 30 -17.37 15.78 6.01
C ARG A 30 -17.56 14.79 4.86
N ILE A 31 -16.46 14.23 4.37
CA ILE A 31 -16.45 13.28 3.25
C ILE A 31 -15.72 12.01 3.68
N LEU A 32 -16.26 10.88 3.22
CA LEU A 32 -15.63 9.58 3.31
C LEU A 32 -14.83 9.33 2.03
N TYR A 33 -13.56 9.02 2.20
CA TYR A 33 -12.66 8.53 1.16
C TYR A 33 -12.47 7.04 1.39
N CYS A 34 -12.68 6.25 0.35
CA CYS A 34 -12.54 4.80 0.40
C CYS A 34 -11.54 4.36 -0.65
N SER A 35 -10.61 3.49 -0.25
CA SER A 35 -9.70 2.78 -1.15
C SER A 35 -9.92 1.29 -0.98
N ILE A 36 -9.85 0.57 -2.09
CA ILE A 36 -9.79 -0.89 -2.14
C ILE A 36 -8.46 -1.22 -2.83
N SER A 37 -7.63 -2.00 -2.18
CA SER A 37 -6.29 -2.35 -2.64
C SER A 37 -6.08 -3.86 -2.55
N ASP A 38 -4.96 -4.34 -3.08
CA ASP A 38 -4.58 -5.73 -2.88
C ASP A 38 -4.21 -5.98 -1.42
N ALA A 39 -4.28 -7.25 -1.00
CA ALA A 39 -4.11 -7.65 0.39
C ALA A 39 -2.66 -7.49 0.91
N ASP A 40 -1.71 -7.23 0.02
CA ASP A 40 -0.27 -7.09 0.27
C ASP A 40 0.26 -5.68 -0.07
N ASP A 41 -0.62 -4.76 -0.43
CA ASP A 41 -0.28 -3.35 -0.59
C ASP A 41 0.07 -2.68 0.74
N ASP A 42 0.92 -1.67 0.68
CA ASP A 42 1.35 -0.87 1.83
C ASP A 42 0.21 0.04 2.32
N ILE A 43 -0.41 -0.37 3.43
CA ILE A 43 -1.54 0.34 4.07
C ILE A 43 -1.16 1.76 4.49
N ASP A 44 0.06 1.98 4.98
CA ASP A 44 0.51 3.30 5.40
C ASP A 44 0.67 4.23 4.19
N LYS A 45 1.18 3.72 3.05
CA LYS A 45 1.18 4.47 1.78
C LYS A 45 -0.23 4.80 1.32
N LEU A 46 -1.18 3.86 1.40
CA LEU A 46 -2.59 4.10 1.05
C LEU A 46 -3.21 5.22 1.90
N ILE A 47 -3.04 5.16 3.22
CA ILE A 47 -3.52 6.20 4.15
C ILE A 47 -2.91 7.55 3.79
N ASN A 48 -1.61 7.60 3.53
CA ASN A 48 -0.91 8.83 3.14
C ASN A 48 -1.43 9.41 1.81
N VAL A 49 -1.76 8.55 0.85
CA VAL A 49 -2.36 8.94 -0.44
C VAL A 49 -3.76 9.51 -0.22
N ILE A 50 -4.60 8.84 0.57
CA ILE A 50 -5.95 9.31 0.88
C ILE A 50 -5.89 10.68 1.58
N HIS A 51 -4.98 10.89 2.53
CA HIS A 51 -4.79 12.20 3.18
C HIS A 51 -4.38 13.29 2.19
N LYS A 52 -3.52 12.99 1.21
CA LYS A 52 -3.14 13.94 0.16
C LYS A 52 -4.35 14.30 -0.70
N ILE A 53 -5.16 13.31 -1.09
CA ILE A 53 -6.38 13.51 -1.88
C ILE A 53 -7.38 14.35 -1.08
N SER A 54 -7.67 13.99 0.17
CA SER A 54 -8.65 14.68 1.02
C SER A 54 -8.27 16.13 1.29
N THR A 55 -6.99 16.39 1.55
CA THR A 55 -6.45 17.74 1.76
C THR A 55 -6.56 18.58 0.49
N ARG A 56 -6.19 18.03 -0.68
CA ARG A 56 -6.30 18.75 -1.96
C ARG A 56 -7.74 19.03 -2.31
N PHE A 57 -8.63 18.05 -2.14
CA PHE A 57 -10.05 18.21 -2.37
C PHE A 57 -10.62 19.34 -1.50
N TYR A 58 -10.36 19.30 -0.19
CA TYR A 58 -10.88 20.31 0.73
C TYR A 58 -10.40 21.72 0.37
N LYS A 59 -9.11 21.90 0.09
CA LYS A 59 -8.54 23.20 -0.31
C LYS A 59 -9.17 23.76 -1.59
N LYS A 60 -9.47 22.90 -2.56
CA LYS A 60 -10.01 23.32 -3.87
C LYS A 60 -11.51 23.60 -3.82
N HIS A 61 -12.25 22.88 -3.00
CA HIS A 61 -13.71 22.82 -3.06
C HIS A 61 -14.40 23.29 -1.77
N GLN A 62 -13.68 23.95 -0.85
CA GLN A 62 -14.25 24.38 0.43
C GLN A 62 -15.51 25.24 0.28
N SER A 63 -15.53 26.18 -0.68
CA SER A 63 -16.69 27.02 -0.97
C SER A 63 -17.85 26.22 -1.60
N ASP A 64 -17.52 25.28 -2.49
CA ASP A 64 -18.51 24.45 -3.19
C ASP A 64 -19.21 23.46 -2.24
N LEU A 65 -18.55 23.05 -1.15
CA LEU A 65 -19.13 22.14 -0.17
C LEU A 65 -20.36 22.71 0.55
N ALA A 66 -20.41 24.02 0.78
CA ALA A 66 -21.59 24.65 1.37
C ALA A 66 -22.80 24.55 0.43
N LEU A 67 -22.59 24.82 -0.86
CA LEU A 67 -23.61 24.71 -1.89
C LEU A 67 -24.06 23.26 -2.11
N PHE A 68 -23.12 22.31 -2.12
CA PHE A 68 -23.44 20.89 -2.26
C PHE A 68 -24.36 20.40 -1.13
N ARG A 69 -24.16 20.86 0.10
CA ARG A 69 -25.00 20.48 1.26
C ARG A 69 -26.45 20.93 1.13
N THR A 70 -26.72 21.99 0.36
CA THR A 70 -28.08 22.51 0.16
C THR A 70 -28.71 22.05 -1.14
N THR A 71 -27.91 21.79 -2.18
CA THR A 71 -28.38 21.52 -3.55
C THR A 71 -28.15 20.08 -4.03
N SER A 72 -27.26 19.34 -3.37
CA SER A 72 -26.74 18.04 -3.84
C SER A 72 -26.06 18.07 -5.22
N GLU A 73 -25.70 19.25 -5.74
CA GLU A 73 -25.06 19.39 -7.05
C GLU A 73 -23.59 18.90 -7.02
N LYS A 74 -23.26 17.90 -7.85
CA LYS A 74 -21.93 17.26 -7.88
C LYS A 74 -21.04 17.69 -9.06
N SER A 75 -21.57 18.51 -9.99
CA SER A 75 -20.90 18.94 -11.21
C SER A 75 -19.52 19.59 -10.93
N ARG A 76 -19.42 20.31 -9.83
CA ARG A 76 -18.22 21.08 -9.40
C ARG A 76 -17.06 20.20 -8.93
N PHE A 77 -17.30 18.92 -8.65
CA PHE A 77 -16.28 18.01 -8.10
C PHE A 77 -15.65 17.10 -9.16
N GLN A 78 -15.98 17.24 -10.46
CA GLN A 78 -15.47 16.32 -11.49
C GLN A 78 -13.94 16.30 -11.60
N THR A 79 -13.27 17.41 -11.27
CA THR A 79 -11.81 17.51 -11.33
C THR A 79 -11.09 16.62 -10.32
N ILE A 80 -11.77 16.12 -9.29
CA ILE A 80 -11.16 15.23 -8.30
C ILE A 80 -10.64 13.94 -8.93
N LYS A 81 -11.27 13.46 -10.03
CA LYS A 81 -10.86 12.22 -10.71
C LYS A 81 -9.42 12.33 -11.23
N THR A 82 -9.10 13.45 -11.87
CA THR A 82 -7.76 13.74 -12.37
C THR A 82 -6.77 13.92 -11.21
N ASP A 83 -7.20 14.57 -10.12
CA ASP A 83 -6.35 14.73 -8.93
C ASP A 83 -6.03 13.38 -8.26
N ILE A 84 -6.98 12.46 -8.21
CA ILE A 84 -6.80 11.08 -7.73
C ILE A 84 -5.83 10.33 -8.65
N GLU A 85 -6.06 10.32 -9.95
CA GLU A 85 -5.22 9.60 -10.91
C GLU A 85 -3.75 10.05 -10.84
N ASN A 86 -3.52 11.36 -10.79
CA ASN A 86 -2.18 11.93 -10.67
C ASN A 86 -1.45 11.50 -9.40
N ILE A 87 -2.17 11.21 -8.32
CA ILE A 87 -1.57 10.76 -7.05
C ILE A 87 -1.40 9.24 -7.03
N CYS A 88 -2.37 8.49 -7.57
CA CYS A 88 -2.40 7.04 -7.51
C CYS A 88 -1.52 6.36 -8.57
N GLN A 89 -1.03 7.09 -9.58
CA GLN A 89 -0.09 6.60 -10.60
C GLN A 89 -0.59 5.32 -11.31
N GLY A 90 -1.82 5.34 -11.82
CA GLY A 90 -2.44 4.16 -12.44
C GLY A 90 -2.73 3.02 -11.44
N GLY A 91 -2.90 3.35 -10.16
CA GLY A 91 -3.24 2.40 -9.09
C GLY A 91 -2.04 1.73 -8.41
N ARG A 92 -0.80 2.10 -8.77
CA ARG A 92 0.42 1.40 -8.32
C ARG A 92 1.08 1.97 -7.09
N VAL A 93 0.51 3.03 -6.52
CA VAL A 93 1.16 3.85 -5.48
C VAL A 93 1.48 3.11 -4.18
N ALA A 94 0.78 2.00 -3.90
CA ALA A 94 0.96 1.20 -2.70
C ALA A 94 1.54 -0.20 -2.97
N GLU A 95 1.85 -0.54 -4.23
CA GLU A 95 2.42 -1.83 -4.59
C GLU A 95 3.78 -2.03 -3.89
N VAL A 96 3.99 -3.25 -3.41
CA VAL A 96 5.22 -3.67 -2.73
C VAL A 96 5.82 -4.83 -3.51
N PHE A 97 7.01 -4.61 -4.08
CA PHE A 97 7.68 -5.61 -4.92
C PHE A 97 9.06 -5.94 -4.37
N PRO A 98 9.19 -7.01 -3.55
CA PRO A 98 10.48 -7.41 -3.03
C PRO A 98 11.47 -7.73 -4.15
N ARG A 99 12.70 -7.27 -3.98
CA ARG A 99 13.80 -7.44 -4.92
C ARG A 99 15.05 -7.94 -4.22
N LEU A 100 15.72 -8.90 -4.83
CA LEU A 100 17.04 -9.37 -4.40
C LEU A 100 18.08 -8.24 -4.47
N LEU A 101 18.81 -8.07 -3.37
CA LEU A 101 20.01 -7.22 -3.29
C LEU A 101 21.28 -8.00 -3.65
N VAL A 102 21.31 -9.29 -3.33
CA VAL A 102 22.43 -10.19 -3.61
C VAL A 102 22.25 -10.90 -4.94
N GLY A 103 23.36 -11.23 -5.61
CA GLY A 103 23.29 -12.04 -6.83
C GLY A 103 22.79 -13.46 -6.52
N GLU A 104 21.93 -14.02 -7.38
CA GLU A 104 21.31 -15.34 -7.17
C GLU A 104 22.32 -16.46 -6.86
N LYS A 105 23.52 -16.39 -7.46
CA LYS A 105 24.61 -17.35 -7.23
C LYS A 105 25.16 -17.35 -5.80
N VAL A 106 24.87 -16.32 -5.00
CA VAL A 106 25.30 -16.17 -3.61
C VAL A 106 24.33 -16.86 -2.66
N LEU A 107 23.05 -16.98 -3.02
CA LEU A 107 22.02 -17.57 -2.16
C LEU A 107 22.35 -19.00 -1.69
N PRO A 108 22.82 -19.92 -2.54
CA PRO A 108 23.21 -21.27 -2.09
C PRO A 108 24.33 -21.26 -1.05
N LYS A 109 25.23 -20.26 -1.10
CA LYS A 109 26.29 -20.11 -0.09
C LYS A 109 25.70 -19.67 1.25
N ILE A 110 24.77 -18.72 1.23
CA ILE A 110 24.06 -18.25 2.43
C ILE A 110 23.28 -19.40 3.09
N VAL A 111 22.66 -20.28 2.29
CA VAL A 111 22.03 -21.53 2.77
C VAL A 111 23.07 -22.47 3.39
N SER A 112 24.20 -22.70 2.73
CA SER A 112 25.27 -23.57 3.27
C SER A 112 25.87 -23.05 4.58
N MET A 113 25.79 -21.75 4.82
CA MET A 113 26.20 -21.10 6.07
C MET A 113 25.15 -21.20 7.18
N GLY A 114 23.96 -21.74 6.89
CA GLY A 114 22.85 -21.88 7.84
C GLY A 114 22.14 -20.57 8.20
N MET A 115 22.36 -19.50 7.43
CA MET A 115 21.71 -18.20 7.70
C MET A 115 20.25 -18.18 7.26
N ILE A 116 19.92 -18.92 6.20
CA ILE A 116 18.58 -19.10 5.67
C ILE A 116 18.40 -20.60 5.33
N ASP A 117 17.17 -21.07 5.31
CA ASP A 117 16.83 -22.45 4.93
C ASP A 117 16.38 -22.58 3.46
N ASP A 118 16.02 -23.80 3.05
CA ASP A 118 15.54 -24.06 1.68
C ASP A 118 14.20 -23.37 1.39
N GLU A 119 13.38 -23.13 2.41
CA GLU A 119 12.11 -22.42 2.26
C GLU A 119 12.32 -20.94 2.01
N ASP A 120 13.24 -20.32 2.77
CA ASP A 120 13.70 -18.95 2.58
C ASP A 120 14.31 -18.77 1.18
N LEU A 121 15.14 -19.73 0.74
CA LEU A 121 15.75 -19.71 -0.58
C LEU A 121 14.69 -19.65 -1.68
N GLN A 122 13.64 -20.46 -1.60
CA GLN A 122 12.56 -20.48 -2.58
C GLN A 122 11.85 -19.12 -2.67
N VAL A 123 11.58 -18.48 -1.53
CA VAL A 123 10.96 -17.14 -1.50
C VAL A 123 11.92 -16.09 -2.06
N ALA A 124 13.20 -16.13 -1.67
CA ALA A 124 14.23 -15.20 -2.13
C ALA A 124 14.36 -15.24 -3.67
N LEU A 125 14.35 -16.42 -4.29
CA LEU A 125 14.41 -16.58 -5.74
C LEU A 125 13.19 -15.98 -6.48
N LYS A 126 12.07 -15.77 -5.78
CA LYS A 126 10.88 -15.10 -6.33
C LYS A 126 10.90 -13.59 -6.15
N CYS A 127 11.88 -13.01 -5.46
CA CYS A 127 12.01 -11.57 -5.21
C CYS A 127 12.64 -10.86 -6.42
N THR A 128 11.88 -10.73 -7.50
CA THR A 128 12.34 -10.19 -8.80
C THR A 128 12.15 -8.68 -8.95
N GLY A 129 11.52 -8.01 -7.97
CA GLY A 129 11.06 -6.62 -8.09
C GLY A 129 9.84 -6.46 -9.02
N LYS A 130 9.18 -7.55 -9.42
CA LYS A 130 7.97 -7.56 -10.28
C LYS A 130 6.85 -8.44 -9.72
N THR A 131 7.05 -9.01 -8.55
CA THR A 131 6.23 -10.06 -7.96
C THR A 131 5.87 -9.63 -6.55
N SER A 132 4.58 -9.52 -6.27
CA SER A 132 4.08 -9.11 -4.96
C SER A 132 4.13 -10.29 -3.96
N PRO A 133 4.16 -10.04 -2.65
CA PRO A 133 4.11 -11.09 -1.63
C PRO A 133 2.93 -12.08 -1.81
N LEU A 134 1.75 -11.60 -2.18
CA LEU A 134 0.57 -12.42 -2.44
C LEU A 134 0.79 -13.35 -3.66
N LYS A 135 1.41 -12.83 -4.72
CA LYS A 135 1.75 -13.64 -5.89
C LYS A 135 2.76 -14.72 -5.55
N ILE A 136 3.78 -14.39 -4.74
CA ILE A 136 4.77 -15.36 -4.26
C ILE A 136 4.10 -16.47 -3.43
N SER A 137 3.19 -16.10 -2.52
CA SER A 137 2.39 -17.05 -1.72
C SER A 137 1.62 -18.03 -2.61
N ARG A 138 0.94 -17.52 -3.65
CA ARG A 138 0.19 -18.36 -4.60
C ARG A 138 1.10 -19.29 -5.41
N GLU A 139 2.24 -18.79 -5.89
CA GLU A 139 3.19 -19.59 -6.69
C GLU A 139 3.87 -20.70 -5.88
N LEU A 140 4.12 -20.47 -4.59
CA LEU A 140 4.78 -21.44 -3.71
C LEU A 140 3.79 -22.29 -2.90
N ALA A 141 2.48 -22.09 -3.08
CA ALA A 141 1.44 -22.74 -2.28
C ALA A 141 1.66 -22.59 -0.75
N LYS A 142 2.13 -21.41 -0.32
CA LYS A 142 2.39 -21.07 1.09
C LYS A 142 1.38 -20.06 1.60
N SER A 143 1.15 -20.03 2.91
CA SER A 143 0.30 -18.98 3.47
C SER A 143 0.96 -17.60 3.31
N ARG A 144 0.13 -16.56 3.18
CA ARG A 144 0.60 -15.17 3.10
C ARG A 144 1.45 -14.79 4.33
N ASN A 145 1.07 -15.28 5.51
CA ASN A 145 1.78 -14.99 6.75
C ASN A 145 3.19 -15.60 6.77
N ASP A 146 3.34 -16.80 6.21
CA ASP A 146 4.64 -17.46 6.11
C ASP A 146 5.55 -16.69 5.14
N VAL A 147 5.03 -16.34 3.96
CA VAL A 147 5.80 -15.54 2.98
C VAL A 147 6.20 -14.19 3.56
N ASN A 148 5.31 -13.48 4.24
CA ASN A 148 5.64 -12.19 4.85
C ASN A 148 6.68 -12.33 5.97
N SER A 149 6.63 -13.41 6.75
CA SER A 149 7.61 -13.67 7.82
C SER A 149 8.99 -13.96 7.24
N ILE A 150 9.05 -14.75 6.15
CA ILE A 150 10.29 -15.03 5.42
C ILE A 150 10.84 -13.75 4.77
N LEU A 151 10.01 -12.97 4.08
CA LEU A 151 10.45 -11.71 3.46
C LEU A 151 11.03 -10.74 4.49
N LYS A 152 10.42 -10.64 5.67
CA LYS A 152 10.95 -9.84 6.78
C LYS A 152 12.30 -10.36 7.29
N LYS A 153 12.46 -11.67 7.41
CA LYS A 153 13.75 -12.30 7.76
C LYS A 153 14.82 -11.99 6.71
N LEU A 154 14.49 -12.12 5.42
CA LEU A 154 15.40 -11.82 4.32
C LEU A 154 15.79 -10.34 4.26
N GLU A 155 14.86 -9.43 4.55
CA GLU A 155 15.12 -7.99 4.65
C GLU A 155 16.09 -7.69 5.80
N GLN A 156 15.90 -8.29 6.97
CA GLN A 156 16.81 -8.14 8.13
C GLN A 156 18.24 -8.63 7.88
N LEU A 157 18.42 -9.54 6.92
CA LEU A 157 19.72 -10.08 6.51
C LEU A 157 20.33 -9.31 5.32
N ASP A 158 19.73 -8.19 4.90
CA ASP A 158 20.11 -7.41 3.72
C ASP A 158 20.13 -8.24 2.42
N ILE A 159 19.28 -9.27 2.33
CA ILE A 159 19.15 -10.14 1.15
C ILE A 159 18.14 -9.57 0.15
N VAL A 160 17.06 -8.95 0.65
CA VAL A 160 16.01 -8.33 -0.17
C VAL A 160 15.71 -6.91 0.30
N ASN A 161 15.16 -6.10 -0.60
CA ASN A 161 14.55 -4.81 -0.30
C ASN A 161 13.19 -4.65 -0.99
N PHE A 162 12.45 -3.60 -0.65
CA PHE A 162 11.12 -3.28 -1.17
C PHE A 162 11.08 -1.92 -1.86
#